data_AF-A0A8T2U633-F1
#
_entry.id   AF-A0A8T2U633-F1
#
_cell.length_a   1.000
_cell.length_b   1.000
_cell.length_c   1.000
_cell.angle_alpha   90.00
_cell.angle_beta   90.00
_cell.angle_gamma   90.00
#
_symmetry.space_group_name_H-M   'P 1'
#
loop_
_entity.id
_entity.type
_entity.pdbx_description
1 polymer ?
#
loop_
_entity_poly.entity_id
_entity_poly.type
_entity_poly.pdbx_seq_one_letter_code
_entity_poly.pdbx_strand_id
1 'polypeptide(L)'
;MEGQIFPGGIDNVWTVLQALGNIAFAYSYTALLIEIQDTLKSPPDECKVMKKANLIGISTTTIFYLLCGCIGYAAFGDDSPGNLLTGFGFFEPFWLVGLANAFVTIHLIGAYQVFCQPIFASVEEWAADNYPKNQIIQRNFRISLPILKSVYHANIFKLVWRTSYVFLVTLFAMILPFFNDILGLIGASSFWPLTVYFPIQMYISRSKVQKWRKKWIFLQTLSLFSLVISLSAFVGSFQSVLKDLRTYKPFHENH
;
A
#
# COMPACT_ATOMS: atom_id res chain seq x y z
N MET A 1 -25.35 27.56 8.96
CA MET A 1 -25.76 26.32 9.64
C MET A 1 -26.42 25.44 8.59
N GLU A 2 -25.62 24.80 7.74
CA GLU A 2 -26.11 23.76 6.84
C GLU A 2 -26.08 22.46 7.63
N GLY A 3 -27.27 21.84 7.77
CA GLY A 3 -27.44 20.63 8.55
C GLY A 3 -26.60 19.50 7.98
N GLN A 4 -25.82 18.87 8.85
CA GLN A 4 -25.21 17.57 8.63
C GLN A 4 -26.28 16.61 8.10
N ILE A 5 -26.17 16.25 6.82
CA ILE A 5 -26.91 15.12 6.26
C ILE A 5 -26.31 13.89 6.92
N PHE A 6 -27.00 13.32 7.90
CA PHE A 6 -26.67 12.00 8.42
C PHE A 6 -26.58 11.04 7.21
N PRO A 7 -25.46 10.32 7.01
CA PRO A 7 -25.35 9.38 5.91
C PRO A 7 -26.50 8.37 6.01
N GLY A 8 -27.25 8.21 4.93
CA GLY A 8 -28.34 7.23 4.89
C GLY A 8 -27.78 5.81 5.08
N GLY A 9 -28.62 4.84 5.45
CA GLY A 9 -28.15 3.47 5.69
C GLY A 9 -27.34 2.85 4.54
N ILE A 10 -27.56 3.31 3.29
CA ILE A 10 -26.79 2.90 2.11
C ILE A 10 -25.36 3.48 2.10
N ASP A 11 -25.19 4.75 2.48
CA ASP A 11 -23.86 5.38 2.57
C ASP A 11 -23.00 4.66 3.61
N ASN A 12 -23.59 4.28 4.75
CA ASN A 12 -22.90 3.50 5.79
C ASN A 12 -22.43 2.14 5.28
N VAL A 13 -23.22 1.46 4.44
CA VAL A 13 -22.81 0.19 3.83
C VAL A 13 -21.60 0.39 2.92
N TRP A 14 -21.58 1.46 2.11
CA TRP A 14 -20.42 1.76 1.25
C TRP A 14 -19.16 2.04 2.07
N THR A 15 -19.28 2.82 3.15
CA THR A 15 -18.16 3.09 4.05
C THR A 15 -17.62 1.82 4.70
N VAL A 16 -18.49 0.90 5.15
CA VAL A 16 -18.07 -0.39 5.72
C VAL A 16 -17.34 -1.24 4.68
N LEU A 17 -17.86 -1.30 3.45
CA LEU A 17 -17.23 -2.06 2.36
C LEU A 17 -15.86 -1.47 1.99
N GLN A 18 -15.76 -0.15 1.91
CA GLN A 18 -14.50 0.55 1.70
C GLN A 18 -13.50 0.27 2.83
N ALA A 19 -13.96 0.27 4.09
CA ALA A 19 -13.10 -0.03 5.24
C ALA A 19 -12.52 -1.45 5.17
N LEU A 20 -13.26 -2.44 4.66
CA LEU A 20 -12.71 -3.77 4.38
C LEU A 20 -11.57 -3.72 3.35
N GLY A 21 -11.68 -2.87 2.33
CA GLY A 21 -10.60 -2.62 1.36
C GLY A 21 -9.36 -2.00 2.02
N ASN A 22 -9.57 -1.03 2.92
CA ASN A 22 -8.47 -0.41 3.68
C ASN A 22 -7.75 -1.41 4.58
N ILE A 23 -8.51 -2.28 5.27
CA ILE A 23 -7.94 -3.37 6.06
C ILE A 23 -7.16 -4.33 5.15
N ALA A 24 -7.73 -4.72 4.01
CA ALA A 24 -7.06 -5.60 3.06
C ALA A 24 -5.74 -5.01 2.55
N PHE A 25 -5.71 -3.71 2.26
CA PHE A 25 -4.49 -2.98 1.90
C PHE A 25 -3.46 -2.99 3.03
N ALA A 26 -3.89 -2.70 4.26
CA ALA A 26 -3.00 -2.58 5.43
C ALA A 26 -2.24 -3.89 5.76
N TYR A 27 -2.78 -5.05 5.36
CA TYR A 27 -2.13 -6.35 5.51
C TYR A 27 -1.50 -6.89 4.21
N SER A 28 -1.49 -6.10 3.13
CA SER A 28 -0.92 -6.51 1.85
C SER A 28 0.56 -6.16 1.76
N TYR A 29 1.42 -7.05 2.27
CA TYR A 29 2.89 -6.92 2.19
C TYR A 29 3.54 -8.03 1.35
N THR A 30 2.73 -8.86 0.71
CA THR A 30 3.16 -10.02 -0.09
C THR A 30 4.11 -9.66 -1.23
N ALA A 31 3.95 -8.46 -1.81
CA ALA A 31 4.83 -7.93 -2.86
C ALA A 31 6.28 -7.72 -2.39
N LEU A 32 6.49 -7.40 -1.11
CA LEU A 32 7.83 -7.19 -0.53
C LEU A 32 8.35 -8.41 0.24
N LEU A 33 7.47 -9.36 0.57
CA LEU A 33 7.83 -10.53 1.36
C LEU A 33 9.01 -11.31 0.75
N ILE A 34 9.01 -11.51 -0.57
CA ILE A 34 10.06 -12.28 -1.26
C ILE A 34 11.39 -11.54 -1.22
N GLU A 35 11.39 -10.24 -1.52
CA GLU A 35 12.58 -9.39 -1.46
C GLU A 35 13.19 -9.37 -0.05
N ILE A 36 12.35 -9.22 0.99
CA ILE A 36 12.83 -9.26 2.37
C ILE A 36 13.40 -10.65 2.68
N GLN A 37 12.75 -11.73 2.24
CA GLN A 37 13.20 -13.09 2.51
C GLN A 37 14.55 -13.38 1.84
N ASP A 38 14.78 -12.88 0.63
CA ASP A 38 16.02 -13.07 -0.11
C ASP A 38 17.22 -12.38 0.56
N THR A 39 16.98 -11.32 1.34
CA THR A 39 18.04 -10.64 2.12
C THR A 39 18.40 -11.30 3.45
N LEU A 40 17.65 -12.32 3.89
CA LEU A 40 17.90 -12.98 5.17
C LEU A 40 19.14 -13.88 5.09
N LYS A 41 20.04 -13.74 6.08
CA LYS A 41 21.22 -14.59 6.17
C LYS A 41 20.86 -15.99 6.64
N SER A 42 21.43 -17.00 5.98
CA SER A 42 21.47 -18.39 6.44
C SER A 42 22.88 -18.76 6.91
N PRO A 43 23.04 -19.52 8.02
CA PRO A 43 22.00 -20.14 8.88
C PRO A 43 21.43 -19.22 9.97
N PRO A 44 20.19 -19.47 10.49
CA PRO A 44 19.26 -20.57 10.15
C PRO A 44 18.38 -20.28 8.93
N ASP A 45 17.72 -21.32 8.36
CA ASP A 45 16.89 -21.22 7.15
C ASP A 45 16.02 -19.95 7.10
N GLU A 46 16.04 -19.25 5.96
CA GLU A 46 15.34 -17.97 5.76
C GLU A 46 13.84 -18.11 6.07
N CYS A 47 13.25 -19.26 5.72
CA CYS A 47 11.84 -19.55 5.99
C CYS A 47 11.51 -19.59 7.50
N LYS A 48 12.42 -20.09 8.35
CA LYS A 48 12.19 -20.13 9.81
C LYS A 48 12.26 -18.72 10.39
N VAL A 49 13.27 -17.95 9.99
CA VAL A 49 13.44 -16.55 10.40
C VAL A 49 12.25 -15.72 9.94
N MET A 50 11.86 -15.84 8.67
CA MET A 50 10.74 -15.13 8.08
C MET A 50 9.40 -15.48 8.74
N LYS A 51 9.14 -16.76 9.08
CA LYS A 51 7.93 -17.13 9.82
C LYS A 51 7.84 -16.46 11.19
N LYS A 52 8.95 -16.42 11.93
CA LYS A 52 9.01 -15.75 13.24
C LYS A 52 8.82 -14.24 13.07
N ALA A 53 9.50 -13.65 12.08
CA ALA A 53 9.37 -12.22 11.78
C ALA A 53 7.93 -11.86 11.39
N ASN A 54 7.29 -12.65 10.52
CA ASN A 54 5.89 -12.46 10.13
C ASN A 54 4.94 -12.59 11.31
N LEU A 55 5.13 -13.59 12.18
CA LEU A 55 4.28 -13.77 13.36
C LEU A 55 4.35 -12.53 14.27
N ILE A 56 5.56 -12.06 14.56
CA ILE A 56 5.77 -10.88 15.41
C ILE A 56 5.21 -9.64 14.71
N GLY A 57 5.60 -9.39 13.46
CA GLY A 57 5.19 -8.22 12.69
C GLY A 57 3.68 -8.10 12.54
N ILE A 58 3.02 -9.16 12.05
CA ILE A 58 1.55 -9.15 11.88
C ILE A 58 0.85 -8.99 13.23
N SER A 59 1.30 -9.67 14.28
CA SER A 59 0.66 -9.59 15.60
C SER A 59 0.80 -8.19 16.19
N THR A 60 2.01 -7.61 16.17
CA THR A 60 2.26 -6.25 16.64
C THR A 60 1.45 -5.22 15.85
N THR A 61 1.44 -5.31 14.52
CA THR A 61 0.66 -4.41 13.66
C THR A 61 -0.84 -4.53 13.95
N THR A 62 -1.36 -5.74 14.14
CA THR A 62 -2.78 -5.97 14.43
C THR A 62 -3.19 -5.34 15.77
N ILE A 63 -2.38 -5.54 16.81
CA ILE A 63 -2.62 -4.94 18.12
C ILE A 63 -2.61 -3.41 17.98
N PHE A 64 -1.63 -2.86 17.27
CA PHE A 64 -1.52 -1.42 17.07
C PHE A 64 -2.72 -0.83 16.31
N TYR A 65 -3.13 -1.45 15.19
CA TYR A 65 -4.30 -1.01 14.42
C TYR A 65 -5.60 -1.11 15.20
N LEU A 66 -5.79 -2.20 15.96
CA LEU A 66 -6.97 -2.34 16.81
C LEU A 66 -6.99 -1.27 17.92
N LEU A 67 -5.86 -1.00 18.55
CA LEU A 67 -5.74 0.07 19.56
C LEU A 67 -6.04 1.44 18.96
N CYS A 68 -5.44 1.79 17.82
CA CYS A 68 -5.72 3.05 17.14
C CYS A 68 -7.19 3.17 16.72
N GLY A 69 -7.79 2.11 16.19
CA GLY A 69 -9.21 2.08 15.82
C GLY A 69 -10.14 2.24 17.02
N CYS A 70 -9.93 1.47 18.08
CA CYS A 70 -10.76 1.51 19.29
C CYS A 70 -10.62 2.84 20.03
N ILE A 71 -9.40 3.34 20.24
CA ILE A 71 -9.15 4.62 20.93
C ILE A 71 -9.64 5.79 20.08
N GLY A 72 -9.39 5.75 18.76
CA GLY A 72 -9.89 6.77 17.83
C GLY A 72 -11.41 6.85 17.86
N TYR A 73 -12.10 5.71 17.77
CA TYR A 73 -13.55 5.66 17.89
C TYR A 73 -14.06 6.09 19.26
N ALA A 74 -13.37 5.73 20.36
CA ALA A 74 -13.74 6.19 21.69
C ALA A 74 -13.58 7.71 21.87
N ALA A 75 -12.66 8.34 21.13
CA ALA A 75 -12.42 9.78 21.18
C ALA A 75 -13.38 10.59 20.30
N PHE A 76 -13.69 10.09 19.09
CA PHE A 76 -14.44 10.84 18.07
C PHE A 76 -15.83 10.27 17.76
N GLY A 77 -16.15 9.07 18.21
CA GLY A 77 -17.42 8.40 17.92
C GLY A 77 -17.65 8.22 16.42
N ASP A 78 -18.90 8.40 15.99
CA ASP A 78 -19.32 8.31 14.60
C ASP A 78 -18.67 9.38 13.69
N ASP A 79 -18.14 10.46 14.27
CA ASP A 79 -17.44 11.54 13.56
C ASP A 79 -15.94 11.25 13.34
N SER A 80 -15.50 10.00 13.58
CA SER A 80 -14.11 9.58 13.40
C SER A 80 -13.61 9.82 11.96
N PRO A 81 -12.59 10.67 11.75
CA PRO A 81 -12.08 10.92 10.41
C PRO A 81 -11.23 9.75 9.91
N GLY A 82 -11.21 9.55 8.59
CA GLY A 82 -10.38 8.51 7.97
C GLY A 82 -8.87 8.70 8.18
N ASN A 83 -8.42 9.93 8.48
CA ASN A 83 -7.11 10.20 9.05
C ASN A 83 -7.29 10.79 10.44
N LEU A 84 -6.94 10.05 11.50
CA LEU A 84 -7.12 10.52 12.88
C LEU A 84 -6.42 11.85 13.16
N LEU A 85 -5.31 12.14 12.48
CA LEU A 85 -4.58 13.41 12.67
C LEU A 85 -5.35 14.63 12.17
N THR A 86 -6.30 14.48 11.26
CA THR A 86 -7.14 15.60 10.80
C THR A 86 -8.28 15.91 11.77
N GLY A 87 -8.65 14.98 12.65
CA GLY A 87 -9.70 15.18 13.67
C GLY A 87 -9.30 16.11 14.80
N PHE A 88 -8.00 16.31 15.01
CA PHE A 88 -7.47 17.15 16.09
C PHE A 88 -7.27 18.62 15.70
N GLY A 89 -7.77 19.07 14.54
CA GLY A 89 -7.46 20.37 13.93
C GLY A 89 -7.62 21.61 14.80
N PHE A 90 -8.41 21.54 15.89
CA PHE A 90 -8.62 22.64 16.85
C PHE A 90 -8.30 22.29 18.31
N PHE A 91 -7.81 21.07 18.61
CA PHE A 91 -7.51 20.65 19.97
C PHE A 91 -6.04 20.91 20.31
N GLU A 92 -5.79 21.74 21.31
CA GLU A 92 -4.45 21.98 21.84
C GLU A 92 -3.83 20.66 22.37
N PRO A 93 -2.54 20.38 22.12
CA PRO A 93 -1.52 21.28 21.55
C PRO A 93 -1.05 20.94 20.12
N PHE A 94 -0.99 21.96 19.25
CA PHE A 94 -0.61 21.85 17.83
C PHE A 94 0.78 21.25 17.56
N TRP A 95 1.74 21.41 18.49
CA TRP A 95 3.08 20.85 18.33
C TRP A 95 3.07 19.32 18.28
N LEU A 96 2.12 18.67 18.97
CA LEU A 96 2.01 17.21 19.00
C LEU A 96 1.53 16.68 17.65
N VAL A 97 0.54 17.34 17.05
CA VAL A 97 0.07 17.04 15.69
C VAL A 97 1.17 17.29 14.66
N GLY A 98 1.92 18.40 14.80
CA GLY A 98 3.08 18.69 13.95
C GLY A 98 4.17 17.63 14.05
N LEU A 99 4.50 17.18 15.27
CA LEU A 99 5.46 16.11 15.52
C LEU A 99 4.99 14.77 14.94
N ALA A 100 3.71 14.42 15.10
CA ALA A 100 3.14 13.21 14.53
C ALA A 100 3.23 13.23 12.99
N ASN A 101 2.87 14.35 12.35
CA ASN A 101 3.01 14.51 10.90
C ASN A 101 4.48 14.44 10.44
N ALA A 102 5.43 14.94 11.23
CA ALA A 102 6.85 14.79 10.93
C ALA A 102 7.29 13.31 10.96
N PHE A 103 6.85 12.54 11.95
CA PHE A 103 7.13 11.09 12.01
C PHE A 103 6.48 10.33 10.85
N VAL A 104 5.23 10.64 10.50
CA VAL A 104 4.56 10.08 9.32
C VAL A 104 5.36 10.39 8.07
N THR A 105 5.84 11.61 7.91
CA THR A 105 6.66 12.03 6.76
C THR A 105 7.96 11.23 6.68
N ILE A 106 8.71 11.12 7.79
CA ILE A 106 9.96 10.34 7.85
C ILE A 106 9.69 8.87 7.50
N HIS A 107 8.63 8.28 8.06
CA HIS A 107 8.23 6.91 7.75
C HIS A 107 7.90 6.72 6.26
N LEU A 108 7.11 7.61 5.68
CA LEU A 108 6.69 7.54 4.28
C LEU A 108 7.87 7.72 3.31
N ILE A 109 8.87 8.55 3.64
CA ILE A 109 10.10 8.65 2.86
C ILE A 109 10.82 7.29 2.80
N GLY A 110 10.96 6.61 3.95
CA GLY A 110 11.56 5.28 4.02
C GLY A 110 10.75 4.24 3.24
N ALA A 111 9.44 4.22 3.43
CA ALA A 111 8.54 3.31 2.72
C ALA A 111 8.63 3.53 1.21
N TYR A 112 8.57 4.78 0.75
CA TYR A 112 8.67 5.12 -0.68
C TYR A 112 9.94 4.56 -1.31
N GLN A 113 11.09 4.67 -0.62
CA GLN A 113 12.34 4.08 -1.12
C GLN A 113 12.23 2.56 -1.26
N VAL A 114 11.73 1.85 -0.25
CA VAL A 114 11.62 0.38 -0.31
C VAL A 114 10.67 -0.07 -1.43
N PHE A 115 9.52 0.60 -1.60
CA PHE A 115 8.53 0.22 -2.61
C PHE A 115 8.92 0.58 -4.05
N CYS A 116 9.66 1.66 -4.26
CA CYS A 116 10.04 2.07 -5.61
C CYS A 116 11.22 1.26 -6.18
N GLN A 117 12.09 0.70 -5.34
CA GLN A 117 13.29 -0.01 -5.80
C GLN A 117 12.96 -1.22 -6.70
N PRO A 118 12.02 -2.13 -6.36
CA PRO A 118 11.66 -3.23 -7.24
C PRO A 118 11.10 -2.77 -8.59
N ILE A 119 10.32 -1.67 -8.60
CA ILE A 119 9.75 -1.09 -9.82
C ILE A 119 10.87 -0.54 -10.71
N PHE A 120 11.79 0.22 -10.13
CA PHE A 120 12.94 0.75 -10.85
C PHE A 120 13.83 -0.37 -11.39
N ALA A 121 14.17 -1.36 -10.57
CA ALA A 121 14.96 -2.50 -11.01
C ALA A 121 14.29 -3.24 -12.18
N SER A 122 13.00 -3.58 -12.05
CA SER A 122 12.26 -4.31 -13.09
C SER A 122 12.24 -3.58 -14.43
N VAL A 123 11.98 -2.28 -14.44
CA VAL A 123 11.93 -1.50 -15.70
C VAL A 123 13.32 -1.27 -16.27
N GLU A 124 14.32 -1.04 -15.42
CA GLU A 124 15.70 -0.83 -15.85
C GLU A 124 16.31 -2.10 -16.45
N GLU A 125 16.07 -3.27 -15.85
CA GLU A 125 16.50 -4.58 -16.36
C GLU A 125 15.77 -4.92 -17.66
N TRP A 126 14.45 -4.77 -17.70
CA TRP A 126 13.67 -4.99 -18.92
C TRP A 126 14.16 -4.10 -20.06
N ALA A 127 14.42 -2.82 -19.81
CA ALA A 127 14.93 -1.91 -20.84
C ALA A 127 16.33 -2.29 -21.31
N ALA A 128 17.20 -2.73 -20.39
CA ALA A 128 18.55 -3.18 -20.72
C ALA A 128 18.53 -4.43 -21.61
N ASP A 129 17.67 -5.40 -21.31
CA ASP A 129 17.54 -6.67 -22.04
C ASP A 129 16.93 -6.49 -23.43
N ASN A 130 15.91 -5.63 -23.55
CA ASN A 130 15.21 -5.42 -24.83
C ASN A 130 15.95 -4.48 -25.78
N TYR A 131 16.79 -3.58 -25.27
CA TYR A 131 17.51 -2.59 -26.08
C TYR A 131 19.02 -2.61 -25.85
N PRO A 132 19.71 -3.76 -26.05
CA PRO A 132 21.13 -3.93 -25.71
C PRO A 132 22.06 -3.07 -26.58
N LYS A 133 21.61 -2.60 -27.74
CA LYS A 133 22.40 -1.76 -28.65
C LYS A 133 22.20 -0.25 -28.42
N ASN A 134 21.23 0.15 -27.59
CA ASN A 134 20.95 1.56 -27.37
C ASN A 134 21.93 2.16 -26.37
N GLN A 135 22.78 3.07 -26.84
CA GLN A 135 23.79 3.73 -26.01
C GLN A 135 23.17 4.55 -24.87
N ILE A 136 21.95 5.09 -25.01
CA ILE A 136 21.32 5.89 -23.95
C ILE A 136 20.93 4.99 -22.76
N ILE A 137 20.56 3.74 -23.02
CA ILE A 137 20.11 2.77 -22.01
C ILE A 137 21.30 2.05 -21.38
N GLN A 138 22.36 1.78 -22.13
CA GLN A 138 23.51 0.98 -21.67
C GLN A 138 24.68 1.83 -21.14
N ARG A 139 24.76 3.12 -21.50
CA ARG A 139 25.91 3.96 -21.13
C ARG A 139 25.83 4.42 -19.67
N ASN A 140 26.68 3.82 -18.86
CA ASN A 140 26.92 4.24 -17.49
C ASN A 140 28.03 5.31 -17.46
N PHE A 141 27.67 6.54 -17.11
CA PHE A 141 28.61 7.62 -16.83
C PHE A 141 29.17 7.47 -15.41
N ARG A 142 30.49 7.60 -15.28
CA ARG A 142 31.15 7.63 -13.97
C ARG A 142 31.15 9.07 -13.48
N ILE A 143 30.35 9.35 -12.45
CA ILE A 143 30.40 10.62 -11.73
C ILE A 143 31.24 10.37 -10.49
N SER A 144 32.44 10.93 -10.47
CA SER A 144 33.26 10.96 -9.25
C SER A 144 32.75 12.11 -8.39
N LEU A 145 32.09 11.79 -7.27
CA LEU A 145 31.71 12.79 -6.29
C LEU A 145 32.91 13.03 -5.35
N PRO A 146 33.52 14.24 -5.36
CA PRO A 146 34.74 14.50 -4.58
C PRO A 146 34.54 14.37 -3.06
N ILE A 147 33.30 14.43 -2.58
CA ILE A 147 32.96 14.43 -1.14
C ILE A 147 32.81 13.00 -0.58
N LEU A 148 32.42 12.01 -1.39
CA LEU A 148 32.02 10.68 -0.91
C LEU A 148 33.03 9.55 -1.24
N LYS A 149 34.17 9.85 -1.87
CA LYS A 149 35.17 8.85 -2.35
C LYS A 149 34.54 7.61 -3.00
N SER A 150 33.38 7.77 -3.63
CA SER A 150 32.61 6.69 -4.25
C SER A 150 32.30 7.06 -5.69
N VAL A 151 32.57 6.13 -6.59
CA VAL A 151 32.30 6.28 -8.03
C VAL A 151 30.83 5.94 -8.25
N TYR A 152 30.02 6.94 -8.57
CA TYR A 152 28.62 6.71 -8.89
C TYR A 152 28.46 6.40 -10.38
N HIS A 153 27.81 5.28 -10.69
CA HIS A 153 27.45 4.93 -12.06
C HIS A 153 26.08 5.53 -12.37
N ALA A 154 26.07 6.73 -12.96
CA ALA A 154 24.85 7.41 -13.38
C ALA A 154 24.53 7.05 -14.83
N ASN A 155 23.27 6.71 -15.09
CA ASN A 155 22.79 6.41 -16.43
C ASN A 155 21.66 7.40 -16.75
N ILE A 156 21.73 8.03 -17.93
CA ILE A 156 20.77 9.07 -18.33
C ILE A 156 19.35 8.48 -18.39
N PHE A 157 19.20 7.26 -18.90
CA PHE A 157 17.91 6.57 -18.90
C PHE A 157 17.36 6.40 -17.48
N LYS A 158 18.18 5.90 -16.54
CA LYS A 158 17.76 5.72 -15.14
C LYS A 158 17.34 7.04 -14.50
N LEU A 159 18.08 8.12 -14.76
CA LEU A 159 17.77 9.44 -14.21
C LEU A 159 16.44 9.98 -14.76
N VAL A 160 16.25 9.95 -16.08
CA VAL A 160 15.03 10.42 -16.75
C VAL A 160 13.83 9.57 -16.33
N TRP A 161 13.98 8.25 -16.29
CA TRP A 161 12.93 7.34 -15.87
C TRP A 161 12.48 7.59 -14.43
N ARG A 162 13.43 7.63 -13.47
CA ARG A 162 13.11 7.84 -12.05
C ARG A 162 12.50 9.20 -11.78
N THR A 163 13.01 10.26 -12.42
CA THR A 163 12.44 11.62 -12.30
C THR A 163 11.03 11.71 -12.89
N SER A 164 10.82 11.10 -14.06
CA SER A 164 9.49 11.03 -14.69
C SER A 164 8.51 10.24 -13.81
N TYR A 165 8.94 9.13 -13.23
CA TYR A 165 8.12 8.33 -12.31
C TYR A 165 7.70 9.14 -11.08
N VAL A 166 8.64 9.82 -10.41
CA VAL A 166 8.34 10.66 -9.25
C VAL A 166 7.36 11.76 -9.63
N PHE A 167 7.62 12.47 -10.75
CA PHE A 167 6.73 13.53 -11.24
C PHE A 167 5.31 13.01 -11.49
N LEU A 168 5.15 11.87 -12.15
CA LEU A 168 3.85 11.28 -12.42
C LEU A 168 3.11 10.89 -11.13
N VAL A 169 3.79 10.21 -10.20
CA VAL A 169 3.18 9.83 -8.91
C VAL A 169 2.76 11.07 -8.11
N THR A 170 3.58 12.12 -8.09
CA THR A 170 3.24 13.40 -7.45
C THR A 170 2.04 14.06 -8.12
N LEU A 171 1.99 14.06 -9.46
CA LEU A 171 0.86 14.59 -10.20
C LEU A 171 -0.44 13.85 -9.87
N PHE A 172 -0.41 12.50 -9.83
CA PHE A 172 -1.56 11.70 -9.43
C PHE A 172 -1.99 11.99 -7.99
N ALA A 173 -1.04 12.13 -7.06
CA ALA A 173 -1.33 12.47 -5.68
C ALA A 173 -2.00 13.85 -5.53
N MET A 174 -1.65 14.82 -6.39
CA MET A 174 -2.28 16.14 -6.41
C MET A 174 -3.71 16.10 -7.01
N ILE A 175 -3.94 15.28 -8.03
CA ILE A 175 -5.24 15.19 -8.72
C ILE A 175 -6.26 14.38 -7.91
N LEU A 176 -5.83 13.38 -7.14
CA LEU A 176 -6.69 12.46 -6.40
C LEU A 176 -6.38 12.49 -4.89
N PRO A 177 -6.84 13.53 -4.15
CA PRO A 177 -6.57 13.67 -2.72
C PRO A 177 -7.41 12.76 -1.80
N PHE A 178 -8.11 11.74 -2.34
CA PHE A 178 -8.99 10.82 -1.60
C PHE A 178 -8.23 9.58 -1.14
N PHE A 179 -7.31 9.76 -0.19
CA PHE A 179 -6.37 8.71 0.20
C PHE A 179 -7.06 7.39 0.59
N ASN A 180 -8.06 7.44 1.47
CA ASN A 180 -8.77 6.25 1.94
C ASN A 180 -9.53 5.51 0.84
N ASP A 181 -10.09 6.23 -0.12
CA ASP A 181 -10.88 5.63 -1.20
C ASP A 181 -9.97 4.90 -2.19
N ILE A 182 -8.84 5.55 -2.53
CA ILE A 182 -7.82 4.96 -3.40
C ILE A 182 -7.14 3.76 -2.72
N LEU A 183 -6.83 3.84 -1.43
CA LEU A 183 -6.32 2.68 -0.68
C LEU A 183 -7.31 1.52 -0.69
N GLY A 184 -8.59 1.80 -0.49
CA GLY A 184 -9.64 0.78 -0.51
C GLY A 184 -9.71 0.08 -1.87
N LEU A 185 -9.62 0.83 -2.98
CA LEU A 185 -9.58 0.29 -4.34
C LEU A 185 -8.34 -0.57 -4.59
N ILE A 186 -7.15 -0.08 -4.22
CA ILE A 186 -5.89 -0.81 -4.41
C ILE A 186 -5.89 -2.08 -3.57
N GLY A 187 -6.31 -1.98 -2.31
CA GLY A 187 -6.45 -3.10 -1.38
C GLY A 187 -7.39 -4.15 -1.92
N ALA A 188 -8.61 -3.77 -2.28
CA ALA A 188 -9.61 -4.68 -2.85
C ALA A 188 -9.14 -5.36 -4.14
N SER A 189 -8.47 -4.60 -5.03
CA SER A 189 -7.99 -5.13 -6.32
C SER A 189 -6.79 -6.07 -6.18
N SER A 190 -5.87 -5.78 -5.26
CA SER A 190 -4.63 -6.55 -5.10
C SER A 190 -4.75 -7.72 -4.13
N PHE A 191 -5.61 -7.61 -3.11
CA PHE A 191 -5.67 -8.57 -2.01
C PHE A 191 -6.04 -9.98 -2.46
N TRP A 192 -7.17 -10.16 -3.15
CA TRP A 192 -7.55 -11.50 -3.61
C TRP A 192 -6.53 -12.14 -4.56
N PRO A 193 -6.14 -11.51 -5.69
CA PRO A 193 -5.26 -12.19 -6.63
C PRO A 193 -3.86 -12.42 -6.07
N LEU A 194 -3.26 -11.43 -5.42
CA LEU A 194 -1.85 -11.47 -5.01
C LEU A 194 -1.64 -12.08 -3.62
N THR A 195 -2.52 -11.78 -2.67
CA THR A 195 -2.33 -12.18 -1.27
C THR A 195 -3.04 -13.49 -0.92
N VAL A 196 -4.11 -13.84 -1.62
CA VAL A 196 -4.91 -15.05 -1.32
C VAL A 196 -4.80 -16.10 -2.42
N TYR A 197 -5.30 -15.80 -3.62
CA TYR A 197 -5.44 -16.75 -4.71
C TYR A 197 -4.09 -17.32 -5.15
N PHE A 198 -3.13 -16.46 -5.52
CA PHE A 198 -1.85 -16.90 -6.06
C PHE A 198 -1.05 -17.77 -5.07
N PRO A 199 -0.87 -17.37 -3.78
CA PRO A 199 -0.19 -18.21 -2.79
C PRO A 199 -0.90 -19.54 -2.53
N ILE A 200 -2.25 -19.56 -2.48
CA ILE A 200 -3.02 -20.79 -2.28
C ILE A 200 -2.83 -21.75 -3.46
N GLN A 201 -2.91 -21.26 -4.69
CA GLN A 201 -2.72 -22.10 -5.87
C GLN A 201 -1.28 -22.61 -5.97
N MET A 202 -0.30 -21.75 -5.68
CA MET A 202 1.10 -22.14 -5.59
C MET A 202 1.29 -23.25 -4.54
N TYR A 203 0.68 -23.12 -3.36
CA TYR A 203 0.75 -24.11 -2.30
C TYR A 203 0.13 -25.45 -2.70
N ILE A 204 -1.05 -25.44 -3.35
CA ILE A 204 -1.74 -26.64 -3.83
C ILE A 204 -0.88 -27.37 -4.88
N SER A 205 -0.31 -26.62 -5.83
CA SER A 205 0.54 -27.14 -6.90
C SER A 205 1.83 -27.75 -6.34
N ARG A 206 2.53 -27.02 -5.47
CA ARG A 206 3.81 -27.46 -4.88
C ARG A 206 3.65 -28.62 -3.90
N SER A 207 2.61 -28.59 -3.06
CA SER A 207 2.36 -29.63 -2.05
C SER A 207 1.55 -30.82 -2.61
N LYS A 208 1.19 -30.80 -3.90
CA LYS A 208 0.36 -31.81 -4.58
C LYS A 208 -0.89 -32.16 -3.77
N VAL A 209 -1.59 -31.15 -3.27
CA VAL A 209 -2.79 -31.37 -2.43
C VAL A 209 -3.88 -32.02 -3.30
N GLN A 210 -4.29 -33.22 -2.94
CA GLN A 210 -5.32 -33.95 -3.68
C GLN A 210 -6.65 -33.18 -3.68
N LYS A 211 -7.22 -33.00 -4.88
CA LYS A 211 -8.54 -32.36 -5.08
C LYS A 211 -9.59 -33.05 -4.21
N TRP A 212 -10.55 -32.29 -3.70
CA TRP A 212 -11.67 -32.75 -2.88
C TRP A 212 -11.33 -33.30 -1.49
N ARG A 213 -10.06 -33.30 -1.07
CA ARG A 213 -9.74 -33.50 0.35
C ARG A 213 -10.18 -32.28 1.16
N LYS A 214 -10.46 -32.49 2.46
CA LYS A 214 -10.84 -31.42 3.41
C LYS A 214 -9.94 -30.19 3.32
N LYS A 215 -8.61 -30.40 3.21
CA LYS A 215 -7.63 -29.31 3.08
C LYS A 215 -7.77 -28.52 1.77
N TRP A 216 -8.02 -29.20 0.65
CA TRP A 216 -8.23 -28.53 -0.64
C TRP A 216 -9.52 -27.72 -0.62
N ILE A 217 -10.61 -28.31 -0.11
CA ILE A 217 -11.91 -27.64 0.03
C ILE A 217 -11.76 -26.39 0.90
N PHE A 218 -11.12 -26.51 2.07
CA PHE A 218 -10.86 -25.38 2.96
C PHE A 218 -10.11 -24.24 2.26
N LEU A 219 -9.02 -24.56 1.54
CA LEU A 219 -8.23 -23.54 0.82
C LEU A 219 -9.02 -22.87 -0.31
N GLN A 220 -9.85 -23.62 -1.05
CA GLN A 220 -10.69 -23.04 -2.10
C GLN A 220 -11.83 -22.20 -1.52
N THR A 221 -12.48 -22.65 -0.44
CA THR A 221 -13.51 -21.87 0.26
C THR A 221 -12.94 -20.58 0.81
N LEU A 222 -11.74 -20.60 1.40
CA LEU A 222 -11.05 -19.39 1.87
C LEU A 222 -10.80 -18.42 0.71
N SER A 223 -10.30 -18.91 -0.42
CA SER A 223 -10.07 -18.10 -1.61
C SER A 223 -11.36 -17.48 -2.16
N LEU A 224 -12.44 -18.26 -2.24
CA LEU A 224 -13.74 -17.77 -2.70
C LEU A 224 -14.35 -16.73 -1.75
N PHE A 225 -14.23 -16.96 -0.44
CA PHE A 225 -14.69 -16.01 0.57
C PHE A 225 -13.94 -14.68 0.47
N SER A 226 -12.61 -14.72 0.33
CA SER A 226 -11.79 -13.54 0.11
C SER A 226 -12.11 -12.83 -1.22
N LEU A 227 -12.50 -13.57 -2.26
CA LEU A 227 -12.96 -12.99 -3.52
C LEU A 227 -14.23 -12.15 -3.31
N VAL A 228 -15.22 -12.70 -2.61
CA VAL A 228 -16.48 -12.00 -2.32
C VAL A 228 -16.25 -10.74 -1.50
N ILE A 229 -15.37 -10.80 -0.49
CA ILE A 229 -14.97 -9.62 0.29
C ILE A 229 -14.30 -8.59 -0.62
N SER A 230 -13.35 -9.01 -1.46
CA SER A 230 -12.61 -8.10 -2.33
C SER A 230 -13.51 -7.43 -3.36
N LEU A 231 -14.45 -8.17 -3.96
CA LEU A 231 -15.42 -7.58 -4.89
C LEU A 231 -16.36 -6.59 -4.20
N SER A 232 -16.86 -6.94 -3.02
CA SER A 232 -17.71 -6.03 -2.24
C SER A 232 -16.95 -4.76 -1.84
N ALA A 233 -15.71 -4.91 -1.36
CA ALA A 233 -14.84 -3.79 -1.01
C ALA A 233 -14.53 -2.91 -2.22
N PHE A 234 -14.25 -3.51 -3.38
CA PHE A 234 -14.01 -2.78 -4.62
C PHE A 234 -15.22 -1.93 -5.01
N VAL A 235 -16.43 -2.49 -4.95
CA VAL A 235 -17.67 -1.73 -5.24
C VAL A 235 -17.85 -0.58 -4.26
N GLY A 236 -17.63 -0.82 -2.96
CA GLY A 236 -17.70 0.22 -1.93
C GLY A 236 -16.73 1.37 -2.19
N SER A 237 -15.43 1.06 -2.33
CA SER A 237 -14.41 2.08 -2.60
C SER A 237 -14.63 2.79 -3.94
N PHE A 238 -15.11 2.10 -4.97
CA PHE A 238 -15.41 2.72 -6.26
C PHE A 238 -16.56 3.72 -6.16
N GLN A 239 -17.61 3.39 -5.41
CA GLN A 239 -18.72 4.32 -5.15
C GLN A 239 -18.24 5.55 -4.37
N SER A 240 -17.40 5.38 -3.36
CA SER A 240 -16.79 6.50 -2.61
C SER A 240 -15.98 7.42 -3.53
N VAL A 241 -15.06 6.86 -4.34
CA VAL A 241 -14.28 7.64 -5.32
C VAL A 241 -15.17 8.42 -6.27
N LEU A 242 -16.23 7.81 -6.80
CA LEU A 242 -17.14 8.48 -7.73
C LEU A 242 -17.90 9.64 -7.06
N LYS A 243 -18.32 9.46 -5.80
CA LYS A 243 -19.02 10.50 -5.02
C LYS A 243 -18.07 11.68 -4.75
N ASP A 244 -16.84 11.38 -4.37
CA ASP A 244 -15.81 12.37 -4.08
C ASP A 244 -15.39 13.14 -5.34
N LEU A 245 -15.17 12.45 -6.46
CA LEU A 245 -14.84 13.07 -7.75
C LEU A 245 -15.92 14.00 -8.28
N ARG A 246 -17.21 13.69 -8.05
CA ARG A 246 -18.32 14.56 -8.46
C ARG A 246 -18.38 15.86 -7.67
N THR A 247 -17.90 15.83 -6.43
CA THR A 247 -17.92 16.99 -5.52
C THR A 247 -16.62 17.79 -5.63
N TYR A 248 -15.55 17.14 -6.10
CA TYR A 248 -14.23 17.72 -6.21
C TYR A 248 -14.13 18.78 -7.32
N LYS A 249 -13.74 19.99 -6.93
CA LYS A 249 -13.31 21.04 -7.84
C LYS A 249 -11.78 21.12 -7.78
N PRO A 250 -11.04 20.64 -8.78
CA PRO A 250 -9.59 20.71 -8.77
C PRO A 250 -9.14 22.18 -8.66
N PHE A 251 -8.20 22.43 -7.74
CA PHE A 251 -7.53 23.73 -7.55
C PHE A 251 -8.41 24.91 -7.11
N HIS A 252 -9.55 24.68 -6.45
CA HIS A 252 -10.28 25.74 -5.75
C HIS A 252 -9.92 25.75 -4.25
N GLU A 253 -9.37 26.86 -3.76
CA GLU A 253 -9.21 27.15 -2.34
C GLU A 253 -10.55 27.65 -1.79
N ASN A 254 -11.19 26.87 -0.92
CA ASN A 254 -12.25 27.39 -0.06
C ASN A 254 -11.55 28.17 1.06
N HIS A 255 -11.44 29.50 0.89
CA HIS A 255 -11.17 30.44 1.97
C HIS A 255 -12.39 30.59 2.90
#